data_AF-A0A8D2IZ50-F1
#
_entry.id   AF-A0A8D2IZ50-F1
#
_cell.length_a   1.000
_cell.length_b   1.000
_cell.length_c   1.000
_cell.angle_alpha   90.00
_cell.angle_beta   90.00
_cell.angle_gamma   90.00
#
_symmetry.space_group_name_H-M   'P 1'
#
loop_
_entity.id
_entity.type
_entity.pdbx_description
1 polymer ?
#
loop_
_entity_poly.entity_id
_entity_poly.type
_entity_poly.pdbx_seq_one_letter_code
_entity_poly.pdbx_strand_id
1 'polypeptide(L)'
;QSHTPSCSGLNVKSTLRSKSKGREAHKPSFPWKNLLPRRGVSKLIFQVVASTEKRTGISLQAIKKSVAALGYDLEKRKNYFKRVLRALVAKGLLRKLTGRGLTGSYAISKMMMKVLRRRRRKRRRRRRRRRKRKAMFALKKKRDSKRRKRKRRSRRKKTKPRKSDPSDLCGPMSMT
;
A
#
# COMPACT_ATOMS: atom_id res chain seq x y z
N GLN A 1 -0.77 24.52 71.77
CA GLN A 1 -2.04 23.91 71.34
C GLN A 1 -1.95 23.74 69.82
N SER A 2 -1.47 22.60 69.29
CA SER A 2 -2.21 21.31 69.14
C SER A 2 -3.27 21.45 68.03
N HIS A 3 -3.33 20.74 66.91
CA HIS A 3 -2.84 19.43 66.46
C HIS A 3 -2.83 19.38 64.92
N THR A 4 -1.95 18.57 64.34
CA THR A 4 -2.14 17.95 63.02
C THR A 4 -3.11 16.78 63.14
N PRO A 5 -3.91 16.43 62.12
CA PRO A 5 -4.47 15.09 62.01
C PRO A 5 -3.57 14.23 61.12
N SER A 6 -2.80 13.39 61.81
CA SER A 6 -2.35 12.08 61.35
C SER A 6 -3.55 11.12 61.34
N CYS A 7 -3.77 10.42 60.23
CA CYS A 7 -4.40 9.10 60.24
C CYS A 7 -3.60 8.15 59.34
N SER A 8 -2.81 7.31 60.02
CA SER A 8 -2.61 5.88 59.73
C SER A 8 -3.84 5.27 59.05
N GLY A 9 -3.75 4.43 58.03
CA GLY A 9 -2.85 3.29 57.89
C GLY A 9 -3.72 2.05 57.83
N LEU A 10 -4.04 1.56 56.63
CA LEU A 10 -4.55 0.21 56.43
C LEU A 10 -3.78 -0.45 55.30
N ASN A 11 -2.83 -1.27 55.74
CA ASN A 11 -2.12 -2.26 54.97
C ASN A 11 -3.05 -3.46 54.75
N VAL A 12 -3.35 -3.77 53.48
CA VAL A 12 -3.80 -5.10 53.08
C VAL A 12 -2.86 -5.63 52.02
N LYS A 13 -1.91 -6.44 52.47
CA LYS A 13 -1.05 -7.28 51.64
C LYS A 13 -1.73 -8.64 51.53
N SER A 14 -2.07 -9.07 50.32
CA SER A 14 -1.63 -10.36 49.77
C SER A 14 -2.35 -10.75 48.47
N THR A 15 -1.51 -11.18 47.52
CA THR A 15 -1.74 -12.22 46.52
C THR A 15 -3.03 -12.20 45.69
N LEU A 16 -2.86 -11.93 44.39
CA LEU A 16 -3.01 -12.99 43.39
C LEU A 16 -2.47 -12.56 42.03
N ARG A 17 -1.46 -13.31 41.62
CA ARG A 17 -0.86 -13.44 40.30
C ARG A 17 -1.91 -13.58 39.19
N SER A 18 -2.28 -12.50 38.52
CA SER A 18 -2.96 -12.58 37.22
C SER A 18 -1.96 -12.37 36.09
N LYS A 19 -1.39 -13.47 35.63
CA LYS A 19 -0.65 -13.59 34.38
C LYS A 19 -1.61 -13.31 33.21
N SER A 20 -1.85 -12.05 32.87
CA SER A 20 -2.58 -11.71 31.66
C SER A 20 -1.66 -11.91 30.45
N LYS A 21 -1.64 -13.16 29.99
CA LYS A 21 -1.31 -13.58 28.63
C LYS A 21 -1.74 -12.51 27.63
N GLY A 22 -0.81 -12.21 26.72
CA GLY A 22 -0.92 -11.37 25.53
C GLY A 22 -2.26 -10.68 25.32
N ARG A 23 -2.33 -9.38 25.64
CA ARG A 23 -3.23 -8.49 24.91
C ARG A 23 -2.65 -8.35 23.51
N GLU A 24 -3.01 -9.35 22.71
CA GLU A 24 -2.88 -9.38 21.27
C GLU A 24 -3.21 -7.99 20.76
N ALA A 25 -2.28 -7.42 20.00
CA ALA A 25 -2.43 -6.10 19.43
C ALA A 25 -3.75 -6.05 18.65
N HIS A 26 -4.80 -5.52 19.28
CA HIS A 26 -5.97 -4.99 18.61
C HIS A 26 -5.41 -3.93 17.66
N LYS A 27 -5.09 -4.36 16.43
CA LYS A 27 -4.86 -3.47 15.31
C LYS A 27 -6.12 -2.63 15.33
N PRO A 28 -6.06 -1.33 15.66
CA PRO A 28 -7.29 -0.58 15.70
C PRO A 28 -7.77 -0.60 14.27
N SER A 29 -8.83 -1.35 14.03
CA SER A 29 -9.48 -1.50 12.73
C SER A 29 -10.26 -0.23 12.50
N PHE A 30 -9.60 0.93 12.62
CA PHE A 30 -10.14 2.17 12.12
C PHE A 30 -10.42 1.92 10.65
N PRO A 31 -11.65 2.08 10.17
CA PRO A 31 -11.96 1.97 8.76
C PRO A 31 -11.36 3.21 8.04
N TRP A 32 -10.04 3.22 7.86
CA TRP A 32 -9.29 4.30 7.20
C TRP A 32 -9.74 4.51 5.75
N LYS A 33 -10.43 3.52 5.16
CA LYS A 33 -11.08 3.61 3.84
C LYS A 33 -12.28 4.57 3.81
N ASN A 34 -12.89 4.83 4.97
CA ASN A 34 -14.05 5.72 5.12
C ASN A 34 -13.63 7.08 5.73
N LEU A 35 -12.42 7.14 6.30
CA LEU A 35 -11.89 8.33 6.95
C LEU A 35 -11.22 9.31 5.98
N LEU A 36 -10.71 8.84 4.83
CA LEU A 36 -10.10 9.76 3.86
C LEU A 36 -11.16 10.68 3.26
N PRO A 37 -10.90 11.99 3.18
CA PRO A 37 -11.84 12.93 2.59
C PRO A 37 -12.08 12.59 1.12
N ARG A 38 -13.35 12.38 0.75
CA ARG A 38 -13.73 11.89 -0.60
C ARG A 38 -14.00 13.00 -1.60
N ARG A 39 -14.67 14.08 -1.19
CA ARG A 39 -15.09 15.20 -2.05
C ARG A 39 -15.08 16.54 -1.30
N GLY A 40 -14.96 17.62 -2.07
CA GLY A 40 -15.02 19.00 -1.58
C GLY A 40 -13.76 19.50 -0.86
N VAL A 41 -13.91 20.60 -0.11
CA VAL A 41 -12.84 21.33 0.58
C VAL A 41 -12.00 20.44 1.50
N SER A 42 -12.64 19.45 2.12
CA SER A 42 -11.98 18.48 3.00
C SER A 42 -10.88 17.70 2.28
N LYS A 43 -11.10 17.36 1.00
CA LYS A 43 -10.12 16.70 0.13
C LYS A 43 -9.04 17.68 -0.31
N LEU A 44 -9.40 18.91 -0.68
CA LEU A 44 -8.43 19.94 -1.09
C LEU A 44 -7.42 20.21 0.03
N ILE A 45 -7.91 20.48 1.25
CA ILE A 45 -7.05 20.71 2.43
C ILE A 45 -6.16 19.49 2.68
N PHE A 46 -6.74 18.29 2.70
CA PHE A 46 -5.96 17.08 2.98
C PHE A 46 -4.90 16.79 1.92
N GLN A 47 -5.21 17.06 0.64
CA GLN A 47 -4.27 16.89 -0.45
C GLN A 47 -3.13 17.91 -0.38
N VAL A 48 -3.44 19.19 -0.11
CA VAL A 48 -2.41 20.24 0.10
C VAL A 48 -1.45 19.82 1.21
N VAL A 49 -1.97 19.41 2.37
CA VAL A 49 -1.13 18.95 3.51
C VAL A 49 -0.37 17.65 3.20
N ALA A 50 -0.95 16.76 2.39
CA ALA A 50 -0.29 15.52 1.98
C ALA A 50 0.81 15.71 0.95
N SER A 51 0.68 16.72 0.09
CA SER A 51 1.67 17.04 -0.94
C SER A 51 2.94 17.65 -0.35
N THR A 52 2.86 18.30 0.83
CA THR A 52 4.01 18.94 1.46
C THR A 52 4.79 17.95 2.33
N GLU A 53 6.10 17.82 2.06
CA GLU A 53 7.01 16.90 2.76
C GLU A 53 7.77 17.58 3.92
N LYS A 54 7.47 18.86 4.24
CA LYS A 54 8.14 19.62 5.30
C LYS A 54 7.85 19.03 6.70
N ARG A 55 8.89 18.78 7.50
CA ARG A 55 8.79 18.33 8.90
C ARG A 55 7.94 19.26 9.78
N THR A 56 7.94 20.56 9.47
CA THR A 56 7.24 21.62 10.19
C THR A 56 5.76 21.76 9.82
N GLY A 57 5.26 20.99 8.83
CA GLY A 57 3.88 21.07 8.36
C GLY A 57 3.56 22.33 7.55
N ILE A 58 2.27 22.57 7.30
CA ILE A 58 1.77 23.73 6.56
C ILE A 58 1.03 24.68 7.51
N SER A 59 1.33 25.98 7.43
CA SER A 59 0.62 27.02 8.18
C SER A 59 -0.80 27.24 7.63
N LEU A 60 -1.72 27.68 8.49
CA LEU A 60 -3.10 28.02 8.08
C LEU A 60 -3.14 28.98 6.88
N GLN A 61 -2.26 29.99 6.88
CA GLN A 61 -2.07 30.97 5.81
C GLN A 61 -1.78 30.29 4.47
N ALA A 62 -0.80 29.37 4.47
CA ALA A 62 -0.44 28.63 3.27
C ALA A 62 -1.57 27.70 2.80
N ILE A 63 -2.31 27.06 3.72
CA ILE A 63 -3.48 26.24 3.34
C ILE A 63 -4.53 27.11 2.64
N LYS A 64 -4.79 28.33 3.14
CA LYS A 64 -5.72 29.26 2.48
C LYS A 64 -5.27 29.61 1.06
N LYS A 65 -4.00 30.00 0.90
CA LYS A 65 -3.43 30.35 -0.41
C LYS A 65 -3.53 29.19 -1.41
N SER A 66 -3.16 27.98 -1.00
CA SER A 66 -3.24 26.81 -1.88
C SER A 66 -4.66 26.42 -2.23
N VAL A 67 -5.62 26.57 -1.32
CA VAL A 67 -7.03 26.26 -1.60
C VAL A 67 -7.66 27.30 -2.54
N ALA A 68 -7.31 28.58 -2.40
CA ALA A 68 -7.70 29.63 -3.33
C ALA A 68 -7.13 29.40 -4.74
N ALA A 69 -5.85 29.02 -4.82
CA ALA A 69 -5.20 28.67 -6.09
C ALA A 69 -5.84 27.46 -6.80
N LEU A 70 -6.57 26.61 -6.06
CA LEU A 70 -7.32 25.49 -6.61
C LEU A 70 -8.76 25.88 -7.04
N GLY A 71 -9.09 27.18 -7.03
CA GLY A 71 -10.37 27.72 -7.46
C GLY A 71 -11.47 27.68 -6.39
N TYR A 72 -11.13 27.54 -5.11
CA TYR A 72 -12.11 27.60 -4.03
C TYR A 72 -12.23 29.01 -3.46
N ASP A 73 -13.44 29.57 -3.52
CA ASP A 73 -13.75 30.88 -2.96
C ASP A 73 -13.81 30.81 -1.42
N LEU A 74 -12.72 31.25 -0.80
CA LEU A 74 -12.61 31.35 0.64
C LEU A 74 -13.34 32.57 1.19
N GLU A 75 -13.62 33.60 0.40
CA GLU A 75 -14.22 34.85 0.87
C GLU A 75 -15.70 34.65 1.19
N LYS A 76 -16.43 34.00 0.29
CA LYS A 76 -17.84 33.67 0.48
C LYS A 76 -18.07 32.54 1.48
N ARG A 77 -17.08 31.65 1.68
CA ARG A 77 -17.25 30.40 2.47
C ARG A 77 -16.21 30.20 3.58
N LYS A 78 -15.83 31.28 4.27
CA LYS A 78 -14.87 31.27 5.41
C LYS A 78 -15.27 30.30 6.53
N ASN A 79 -16.55 30.31 6.90
CA ASN A 79 -17.07 29.48 8.02
C ASN A 79 -17.00 27.98 7.69
N TYR A 80 -17.32 27.62 6.45
CA TYR A 80 -17.22 26.24 6.00
C TYR A 80 -15.78 25.74 6.02
N PHE A 81 -14.82 26.56 5.57
CA PHE A 81 -13.41 26.21 5.63
C PHE A 81 -12.94 25.92 7.07
N LYS A 82 -13.29 26.79 8.03
CA LYS A 82 -12.98 26.59 9.46
C LYS A 82 -13.61 25.30 10.00
N ARG A 83 -14.90 25.06 9.70
CA ARG A 83 -15.63 23.85 10.14
C ARG A 83 -14.98 22.57 9.61
N VAL A 84 -14.62 22.56 8.33
CA VAL A 84 -13.96 21.41 7.69
C VAL A 84 -12.59 21.17 8.32
N LEU A 85 -11.79 22.21 8.54
CA LEU A 85 -10.48 22.06 9.16
C LEU A 85 -10.58 21.48 10.58
N ARG A 86 -11.53 21.95 11.40
CA ARG A 86 -11.84 21.37 12.73
C ARG A 86 -12.21 19.90 12.62
N ALA A 87 -13.11 19.56 11.70
CA ALA A 87 -13.57 18.19 11.51
C ALA A 87 -12.43 17.25 11.07
N LEU A 88 -11.49 17.71 10.24
CA LEU A 88 -10.33 16.90 9.83
C LEU A 88 -9.36 16.61 10.98
N VAL A 89 -9.18 17.58 11.89
CA VAL A 89 -8.36 17.41 13.10
C VAL A 89 -9.08 16.51 14.11
N ALA A 90 -10.38 16.71 14.34
CA ALA A 90 -11.19 15.86 15.23
C ALA A 90 -11.26 14.39 14.75
N LYS A 91 -11.34 14.17 13.43
CA LYS A 91 -11.27 12.83 12.82
C LYS A 91 -9.88 12.18 12.93
N GLY A 92 -8.86 12.91 13.41
CA GLY A 92 -7.49 12.41 13.54
C GLY A 92 -6.73 12.26 12.21
N LEU A 93 -7.20 12.88 11.14
CA LEU A 93 -6.55 12.85 9.82
C LEU A 93 -5.37 13.83 9.77
N LEU A 94 -5.62 15.02 10.29
CA LEU A 94 -4.63 16.06 10.49
C LEU A 94 -4.29 16.14 11.98
N ARG A 95 -3.05 16.51 12.27
CA ARG A 95 -2.60 16.85 13.60
C ARG A 95 -2.12 18.29 13.59
N LYS A 96 -2.57 19.03 14.60
CA LYS A 96 -2.07 20.36 14.89
C LYS A 96 -0.66 20.27 15.48
N LEU A 97 0.27 21.09 14.99
CA LEU A 97 1.65 21.12 15.48
C LEU A 97 1.89 22.27 16.46
N THR A 98 1.40 23.47 16.15
CA THR A 98 1.69 24.70 16.92
C THR A 98 0.43 25.53 17.15
N GLY A 99 0.39 26.31 18.24
CA GLY A 99 -0.65 27.30 18.57
C GLY A 99 -1.87 26.75 19.36
N ARG A 100 -2.81 27.64 19.75
CA ARG A 100 -4.11 27.33 20.40
C ARG A 100 -5.29 27.58 19.43
N GLY A 101 -6.39 26.84 19.54
CA GLY A 101 -7.52 26.95 18.60
C GLY A 101 -7.22 26.49 17.15
N LEU A 102 -7.64 27.24 16.13
CA LEU A 102 -7.39 26.94 14.71
C LEU A 102 -6.16 27.68 14.11
N THR A 103 -5.41 28.41 14.95
CA THR A 103 -4.20 29.09 14.51
C THR A 103 -3.01 28.12 14.49
N GLY A 104 -1.99 28.44 13.69
CA GLY A 104 -0.74 27.68 13.63
C GLY A 104 -0.63 26.73 12.43
N SER A 105 0.16 25.67 12.61
CA SER A 105 0.51 24.74 11.54
C SER A 105 -0.09 23.34 11.73
N TYR A 106 -0.31 22.69 10.58
CA TYR A 106 -0.97 21.39 10.47
C TYR A 106 -0.09 20.42 9.68
N ALA A 107 -0.07 19.17 10.12
CA ALA A 107 0.56 18.08 9.40
C ALA A 107 -0.35 16.84 9.39
N ILE A 108 -0.03 15.86 8.55
CA ILE A 108 -0.72 14.58 8.61
C ILE A 108 -0.45 13.90 9.96
N SER A 109 -1.50 13.34 10.56
CA SER A 109 -1.37 12.58 11.81
C SER A 109 -0.37 11.43 11.69
N LYS A 110 0.42 11.17 12.74
CA LYS A 110 1.40 10.06 12.80
C LYS A 110 0.75 8.72 12.45
N MET A 111 -0.48 8.48 12.91
CA MET A 111 -1.21 7.25 12.58
C MET A 111 -1.56 7.19 11.08
N MET A 112 -2.06 8.28 10.52
CA MET A 112 -2.39 8.35 9.09
C MET A 112 -1.14 8.23 8.20
N MET A 113 -0.01 8.82 8.59
CA MET A 113 1.28 8.63 7.91
C MET A 113 1.71 7.16 7.88
N LYS A 114 1.62 6.45 9.02
CA LYS A 114 1.91 5.01 9.09
C LYS A 114 1.02 4.21 8.15
N VAL A 115 -0.29 4.54 8.09
CA VAL A 115 -1.26 3.89 7.19
C VAL A 115 -0.92 4.17 5.73
N LEU A 116 -0.66 5.42 5.36
CA LEU A 116 -0.33 5.82 3.98
C LEU A 116 0.96 5.14 3.51
N ARG A 117 1.99 5.10 4.36
CA ARG A 117 3.25 4.40 4.10
C ARG A 117 3.06 2.89 3.94
N ARG A 118 2.26 2.26 4.80
CA ARG A 118 1.88 0.83 4.67
C ARG A 118 1.16 0.57 3.34
N ARG A 119 0.22 1.43 2.94
CA ARG A 119 -0.51 1.32 1.66
C ARG A 119 0.43 1.46 0.45
N ARG A 120 1.35 2.44 0.47
CA ARG A 120 2.37 2.63 -0.57
C ARG A 120 3.28 1.40 -0.68
N ARG A 121 3.74 0.84 0.45
CA ARG A 121 4.56 -0.40 0.49
C ARG A 121 3.80 -1.61 -0.08
N LYS A 122 2.53 -1.80 0.30
CA LYS A 122 1.67 -2.89 -0.23
C LYS A 122 1.47 -2.76 -1.74
N ARG A 123 1.22 -1.54 -2.25
CA ARG A 123 1.08 -1.27 -3.69
C ARG A 123 2.37 -1.55 -4.46
N ARG A 124 3.54 -1.12 -3.94
CA ARG A 124 4.86 -1.44 -4.54
C ARG A 124 5.12 -2.94 -4.57
N ARG A 125 4.86 -3.66 -3.46
CA ARG A 125 5.00 -5.14 -3.40
C ARG A 125 4.10 -5.84 -4.41
N ARG A 126 2.84 -5.45 -4.53
CA ARG A 126 1.90 -6.00 -5.53
C ARG A 126 2.38 -5.77 -6.96
N ARG A 127 2.87 -4.55 -7.29
CA ARG A 127 3.45 -4.24 -8.60
C ARG A 127 4.68 -5.10 -8.90
N ARG A 128 5.60 -5.26 -7.94
CA ARG A 128 6.80 -6.11 -8.09
C ARG A 128 6.42 -7.59 -8.31
N ARG A 129 5.46 -8.12 -7.55
CA ARG A 129 4.94 -9.49 -7.73
C ARG A 129 4.31 -9.69 -9.12
N ARG A 130 3.50 -8.72 -9.58
CA ARG A 130 2.93 -8.76 -10.95
C ARG A 130 4.01 -8.75 -12.03
N ARG A 131 5.04 -7.90 -11.90
CA ARG A 131 6.19 -7.87 -12.84
C ARG A 131 6.94 -9.20 -12.85
N LYS A 132 7.25 -9.77 -11.68
CA LYS A 132 7.89 -11.10 -11.57
C LYS A 132 7.07 -12.22 -12.21
N ARG A 133 5.75 -12.27 -11.95
CA ARG A 133 4.86 -13.26 -12.60
C ARG A 133 4.85 -13.12 -14.12
N LYS A 134 4.78 -11.90 -14.65
CA LYS A 134 4.84 -11.64 -16.10
C LYS A 134 6.18 -12.09 -16.72
N ALA A 135 7.30 -11.81 -16.06
CA ALA A 135 8.63 -12.22 -16.53
C ALA A 135 8.79 -13.75 -16.56
N MET A 136 8.36 -14.45 -15.50
CA MET A 136 8.39 -15.92 -15.43
C MET A 136 7.53 -16.57 -16.51
N PHE A 137 6.34 -16.00 -16.78
CA PHE A 137 5.47 -16.48 -17.84
C PHE A 137 6.10 -16.29 -19.24
N ALA A 138 6.73 -15.15 -19.49
CA ALA A 138 7.43 -14.91 -20.75
C ALA A 138 8.62 -15.86 -20.97
N LEU A 139 9.39 -16.15 -19.91
CA LEU A 139 10.48 -17.14 -19.94
C LEU A 139 9.96 -18.55 -20.24
N LYS A 140 8.87 -18.97 -19.60
CA LYS A 140 8.27 -20.29 -19.86
C LYS A 140 7.76 -20.41 -21.30
N LYS A 141 7.07 -19.38 -21.81
CA LYS A 141 6.60 -19.33 -23.21
C LYS A 141 7.77 -19.41 -24.21
N LYS A 142 8.89 -18.71 -23.95
CA LYS A 142 10.11 -18.81 -24.78
C LYS A 142 10.71 -20.22 -24.74
N ARG A 143 10.76 -20.85 -23.56
CA ARG A 143 11.29 -22.22 -23.38
C ARG A 143 10.42 -23.25 -24.10
N ASP A 144 9.10 -23.14 -24.01
CA ASP A 144 8.15 -24.01 -24.71
C ASP A 144 8.21 -23.83 -26.24
N SER A 145 8.35 -22.60 -26.72
CA SER A 145 8.61 -22.29 -28.13
C SER A 145 9.90 -22.95 -28.64
N LYS A 146 11.01 -22.83 -27.89
CA LYS A 146 12.30 -23.43 -28.27
C LYS A 146 12.22 -24.97 -28.27
N ARG A 147 11.48 -25.56 -27.31
CA ARG A 147 11.22 -27.01 -27.25
C ARG A 147 10.36 -27.49 -28.42
N ARG A 148 9.31 -26.75 -28.79
CA ARG A 148 8.49 -27.02 -29.99
C ARG A 148 9.30 -26.93 -31.28
N LYS A 149 10.16 -25.92 -31.45
CA LYS A 149 11.08 -25.81 -32.61
C LYS A 149 12.07 -26.97 -32.68
N ARG A 150 12.66 -27.40 -31.57
CA ARG A 150 13.54 -28.58 -31.52
C ARG A 150 12.81 -29.88 -31.91
N LYS A 151 11.59 -30.11 -31.39
CA LYS A 151 10.76 -31.28 -31.79
C LYS A 151 10.36 -31.27 -33.27
N ARG A 152 10.08 -30.10 -33.87
CA ARG A 152 9.81 -30.00 -35.32
C ARG A 152 11.05 -30.30 -36.15
N ARG A 153 12.24 -29.81 -35.74
CA ARG A 153 13.52 -30.13 -36.43
C ARG A 153 13.90 -31.61 -36.33
N SER A 154 13.65 -32.27 -35.20
CA SER A 154 13.95 -33.70 -35.05
C SER A 154 12.99 -34.59 -35.85
N ARG A 155 11.71 -34.22 -35.97
CA ARG A 155 10.76 -34.92 -36.85
C ARG A 155 11.12 -34.76 -38.33
N ARG A 156 11.58 -33.58 -38.76
CA ARG A 156 11.97 -33.31 -40.15
C ARG A 156 13.27 -34.01 -40.59
N LYS A 157 14.10 -34.48 -39.63
CA LYS A 157 15.29 -35.31 -39.90
C LYS A 157 14.96 -36.81 -40.05
N LYS A 158 13.80 -37.27 -39.58
CA LYS A 158 13.37 -38.68 -39.70
C LYS A 158 12.62 -39.00 -41.00
N THR A 159 12.32 -38.00 -41.82
CA THR A 159 11.59 -38.15 -43.09
C THR A 159 12.43 -37.74 -44.30
N LYS A 160 13.75 -37.97 -44.27
CA LYS A 160 14.54 -38.01 -45.51
C LYS A 160 14.43 -39.44 -46.06
N PRO A 161 13.83 -39.67 -47.24
CA PRO A 161 13.85 -40.99 -47.85
C PRO A 161 15.30 -41.31 -48.19
N ARG A 162 15.79 -42.47 -47.75
CA ARG A 162 16.99 -43.07 -48.33
C ARG A 162 16.59 -43.52 -49.73
N LYS A 163 17.19 -42.90 -50.75
CA LYS A 163 17.24 -43.51 -52.09
C LYS A 163 18.02 -44.82 -51.92
N SER A 164 17.36 -45.94 -52.14
CA SER A 164 17.98 -47.24 -52.32
C SER A 164 18.09 -47.47 -53.82
N ASP A 165 19.32 -47.52 -54.31
CA ASP A 165 19.65 -48.06 -55.63
C ASP A 165 19.34 -49.57 -55.64
N PRO A 166 18.72 -50.13 -56.69
CA PRO A 166 18.62 -51.56 -56.86
C PRO A 166 19.73 -52.00 -57.81
N SER A 167 20.82 -52.54 -57.27
CA SER A 167 21.71 -53.41 -58.04
C SER A 167 21.84 -54.75 -57.32
N ASP A 168 21.99 -55.79 -58.15
CA ASP A 168 22.51 -57.13 -57.83
C ASP A 168 21.48 -58.24 -57.54
N LEU A 169 20.97 -58.77 -58.66
CA LEU A 169 21.20 -60.14 -59.14
C LEU A 169 21.02 -61.30 -58.15
N CYS A 170 20.13 -62.24 -58.51
CA CYS A 170 20.45 -63.65 -58.83
C CYS A 170 19.28 -64.57 -58.47
N GLY A 171 18.84 -65.41 -59.41
CA GLY A 171 18.03 -66.59 -59.10
C GLY A 171 17.45 -67.27 -60.36
N PRO A 172 17.57 -68.61 -60.50
CA PRO A 172 17.74 -69.26 -61.81
C PRO A 172 16.56 -70.14 -62.24
N MET A 173 16.59 -70.59 -63.51
CA MET A 173 15.95 -71.80 -64.07
C MET A 173 14.40 -71.77 -64.11
N SER A 174 13.66 -72.28 -65.10
CA SER A 174 13.89 -73.33 -66.10
C SER A 174 12.59 -73.51 -66.91
N MET A 175 12.70 -73.99 -68.17
CA MET A 175 11.70 -74.77 -68.95
C MET A 175 10.45 -73.97 -69.37
N THR A 176 9.99 -73.92 -70.63
CA THR A 176 10.00 -74.83 -71.79
C THR A 176 9.71 -73.97 -73.03
#